data_AF-A0A849H248-F1
#
_entry.id   AF-A0A849H248-F1
#
_cell.length_a   1.000
_cell.length_b   1.000
_cell.length_c   1.000
_cell.angle_alpha   90.00
_cell.angle_beta   90.00
_cell.angle_gamma   90.00
#
_symmetry.space_group_name_H-M   'P 1'
#
loop_
_entity.id
_entity.type
_entity.pdbx_description
1 polymer ?
#
loop_
_entity_poly.entity_id
_entity_poly.type
_entity_poly.pdbx_seq_one_letter_code
_entity_poly.pdbx_strand_id
1 'polypeptide(L)' 'MSLEPLDTSVTVRKLQEQAHIRLGPEGRLRIALDLSEAVRKLRLAGLRSSQPDVSEAELVRRFILETHGLQPEAIP' A
#
# COMPACT_ATOMS: atom_id res chain seq x y z
N MET A 1 25.54 1.89 -4.32
CA MET A 1 25.31 0.99 -3.17
C MET A 1 24.56 -0.22 -3.70
N SER A 2 25.19 -1.40 -3.75
CA SER A 2 24.44 -2.63 -4.08
C SER A 2 23.69 -3.03 -2.83
N LEU A 3 22.37 -2.81 -2.81
CA LEU A 3 21.51 -3.39 -1.79
C LEU A 3 21.38 -4.86 -2.12
N GLU A 4 21.97 -5.77 -1.34
CA GLU A 4 21.65 -7.19 -1.43
C GLU A 4 20.21 -7.43 -0.92
N PRO A 5 19.43 -8.33 -1.52
CA PRO A 5 18.09 -8.66 -1.02
C PRO A 5 18.17 -9.28 0.39
N LEU A 6 17.31 -8.80 1.31
CA LEU A 6 17.31 -9.23 2.72
C LEU A 6 16.41 -10.45 2.99
N ASP A 7 15.45 -10.71 2.11
CA ASP A 7 14.37 -11.68 2.27
C ASP A 7 14.24 -12.66 1.10
N THR A 8 15.10 -12.53 0.08
CA THR A 8 15.06 -13.37 -1.13
C THR A 8 16.45 -13.62 -1.69
N SER A 9 16.56 -14.59 -2.61
CA SER A 9 17.83 -14.84 -3.31
C SER A 9 18.10 -13.78 -4.38
N VAL A 10 19.37 -13.53 -4.66
CA VAL A 10 19.82 -12.64 -5.75
C VAL A 10 19.19 -13.03 -7.10
N THR A 11 19.05 -14.34 -7.37
CA THR A 11 18.43 -14.84 -8.60
C THR A 11 16.97 -14.45 -8.71
N VAL A 12 16.20 -14.63 -7.63
CA VAL A 12 14.77 -14.28 -7.61
C VAL A 12 14.57 -12.78 -7.76
N ARG A 13 15.39 -11.96 -7.09
CA ARG A 13 15.37 -10.51 -7.27
C ARG A 13 15.60 -10.10 -8.73
N LYS A 14 16.61 -10.68 -9.40
CA LYS A 14 16.88 -10.40 -10.82
C LYS A 14 15.69 -10.76 -11.72
N LEU A 15 15.00 -11.88 -11.42
CA LEU A 15 13.80 -12.27 -12.15
C LEU A 15 12.65 -11.26 -11.95
N GLN A 16 12.46 -10.78 -10.72
CA GLN A 16 11.46 -9.74 -10.42
C GLN A 16 11.78 -8.42 -11.13
N GLU A 17 13.05 -7.99 -11.13
CA GLU A 17 13.49 -6.80 -11.86
C GLU A 17 13.23 -6.92 -13.36
N GLN A 18 13.54 -8.08 -13.96
CA GLN A 18 13.23 -8.35 -15.37
C GLN A 18 11.72 -8.34 -15.64
N ALA A 19 10.90 -8.89 -14.74
CA ALA A 19 9.45 -8.83 -14.86
C ALA A 19 8.94 -7.38 -14.81
N HIS A 20 9.43 -6.57 -13.87
CA HIS A 20 9.12 -5.14 -13.78
C HIS A 20 9.50 -4.37 -15.04
N ILE A 21 10.66 -4.68 -15.65
CA ILE A 21 11.08 -4.06 -16.91
C ILE A 21 10.11 -4.44 -18.05
N ARG A 22 9.75 -5.72 -18.18
CA ARG A 22 8.86 -6.22 -19.25
C ARG A 22 7.44 -5.63 -19.20
N LEU A 23 6.99 -5.20 -18.02
CA LEU A 23 5.66 -4.59 -17.85
C LEU A 23 5.52 -3.19 -18.49
N GLY A 24 6.64 -2.52 -18.77
CA GLY A 24 6.61 -1.14 -19.28
C GLY A 24 6.06 -0.12 -18.28
N PRO A 25 5.94 1.16 -18.67
CA PRO A 25 5.44 2.21 -17.79
C PRO A 25 3.98 1.99 -17.36
N GLU A 26 3.09 1.60 -18.27
CA GLU A 26 1.66 1.40 -17.98
C GLU A 26 1.43 0.22 -17.05
N GLY A 27 2.13 -0.91 -17.27
CA GLY A 27 2.03 -2.08 -16.41
C GLY A 27 2.53 -1.78 -15.00
N ARG A 28 3.62 -1.01 -14.87
CA ARG A 28 4.13 -0.59 -13.56
C ARG A 28 3.18 0.37 -12.85
N LEU A 29 2.56 1.31 -13.56
CA LEU A 29 1.54 2.20 -12.98
C LEU A 29 0.34 1.39 -12.47
N ARG A 30 -0.14 0.43 -13.25
CA ARG A 30 -1.25 -0.44 -12.83
C ARG A 30 -0.92 -1.20 -11.55
N ILE A 31 0.25 -1.84 -11.47
CA ILE A 31 0.68 -2.52 -10.24
C ILE A 31 0.75 -1.55 -9.05
N ALA A 32 1.26 -0.33 -9.26
CA ALA A 32 1.33 0.66 -8.18
C ALA A 32 -0.06 1.05 -7.65
N LEU A 33 -1.05 1.20 -8.55
CA LEU A 33 -2.44 1.48 -8.18
C LEU A 33 -3.07 0.28 -7.46
N ASP A 34 -2.91 -0.93 -7.99
CA ASP A 34 -3.43 -2.17 -7.39
C ASP A 34 -2.84 -2.38 -5.98
N LEU A 35 -1.53 -2.16 -5.82
CA LEU A 35 -0.85 -2.23 -4.53
C LEU A 35 -1.36 -1.17 -3.56
N SER A 36 -1.56 0.06 -4.03
CA SER A 36 -2.10 1.15 -3.21
C SER A 36 -3.50 0.79 -2.68
N GLU A 37 -4.35 0.19 -3.52
CA GLU A 37 -5.67 -0.27 -3.10
C GLU A 37 -5.58 -1.42 -2.09
N ALA A 38 -4.71 -2.41 -2.34
CA ALA A 38 -4.51 -3.54 -1.45
C ALA A 38 -4.02 -3.10 -0.06
N VAL A 39 -3.04 -2.20 0.00
CA VAL A 39 -2.52 -1.65 1.26
C VAL A 39 -3.60 -0.86 2.00
N ARG A 40 -4.38 -0.03 1.28
CA ARG A 40 -5.53 0.69 1.87
C ARG A 40 -6.52 -0.28 2.52
N LYS A 41 -6.92 -1.33 1.80
CA LYS A 41 -7.86 -2.36 2.30
C LYS A 41 -7.30 -3.05 3.55
N LEU A 42 -6.03 -3.47 3.50
CA LEU A 42 -5.37 -4.12 4.63
C LEU A 42 -5.32 -3.22 5.86
N ARG A 43 -4.96 -1.94 5.69
CA ARG A 43 -4.90 -0.99 6.81
C ARG A 43 -6.26 -0.75 7.43
N LEU A 44 -7.30 -0.53 6.61
CA LEU A 44 -8.67 -0.35 7.11
C LEU A 44 -9.20 -1.60 7.84
N ALA A 45 -8.89 -2.79 7.35
CA ALA A 45 -9.23 -4.05 8.02
C ALA A 45 -8.56 -4.15 9.41
N GLY A 46 -7.27 -3.77 9.51
CA GLY A 46 -6.56 -3.71 10.79
C GLY A 46 -7.15 -2.68 11.76
N LEU A 47 -7.54 -1.50 11.26
CA LEU A 47 -8.21 -0.48 12.07
C LEU A 47 -9.56 -0.99 12.59
N ARG A 48 -10.38 -1.59 11.71
CA ARG A 48 -11.68 -2.18 12.09
C ARG A 48 -11.52 -3.29 13.12
N SER A 49 -10.51 -4.15 12.97
CA SER A 49 -10.24 -5.24 13.92
C SER A 49 -9.80 -4.74 15.31
N SER A 50 -9.10 -3.61 15.37
CA SER A 50 -8.62 -3.03 16.65
C SER A 50 -9.64 -2.09 17.30
N GLN A 51 -10.62 -1.60 16.54
CA GLN A 51 -11.67 -0.67 16.99
C GLN A 51 -13.03 -1.07 16.37
N PRO A 52 -13.67 -2.15 16.86
CA PRO A 52 -14.86 -2.72 16.23
C PRO A 52 -16.08 -1.79 16.22
N ASP A 53 -16.19 -0.92 17.22
CA ASP A 53 -17.36 -0.05 17.44
C ASP A 53 -17.24 1.31 16.72
N VAL A 54 -16.11 1.59 16.08
CA VAL A 54 -15.88 2.86 15.38
C VAL A 54 -16.58 2.82 14.01
N SER A 55 -17.26 3.91 13.66
CA SER A 55 -17.95 4.04 12.38
C SER A 55 -16.97 3.98 11.20
N GLU A 56 -17.46 3.54 10.04
CA GLU A 56 -16.62 3.46 8.84
C GLU A 56 -16.03 4.82 8.43
N ALA A 57 -16.80 5.91 8.57
CA ALA A 57 -16.34 7.26 8.31
C ALA A 57 -15.14 7.64 9.21
N GLU A 58 -15.20 7.30 10.49
CA GLU A 58 -14.10 7.58 11.42
C GLU A 58 -12.89 6.66 11.18
N LEU A 59 -13.11 5.40 10.77
CA LEU A 59 -12.02 4.52 10.34
C LEU A 59 -11.26 5.09 9.14
N VAL A 60 -11.98 5.65 8.15
CA VAL A 60 -11.37 6.32 7.00
C VAL A 60 -10.62 7.58 7.43
N ARG A 61 -11.23 8.40 8.30
CA ARG A 61 -10.57 9.60 8.85
C ARG A 61 -9.26 9.26 9.56
N ARG A 62 -9.26 8.22 10.41
CA ARG A 62 -8.07 7.70 11.07
C ARG A 62 -7.04 7.16 10.09
N PHE A 63 -7.46 6.41 9.07
CA PHE A 63 -6.56 5.94 8.02
C PHE A 63 -5.81 7.10 7.36
N ILE A 64 -6.52 8.15 6.96
CA ILE A 64 -5.95 9.34 6.32
C ILE A 64 -4.96 10.04 7.26
N LEU A 65 -5.36 10.26 8.51
CA LEU A 65 -4.52 10.93 9.50
C LEU A 65 -3.26 10.14 9.83
N GLU A 66 -3.39 8.85 10.15
CA GLU A 66 -2.27 8.04 10.64
C GLU A 66 -1.29 7.65 9.52
N THR A 67 -1.78 7.47 8.29
CA THR A 67 -0.94 7.03 7.16
C THR A 67 -0.33 8.20 6.40
N HIS A 68 -1.07 9.31 6.27
CA HIS A 68 -0.66 10.44 5.43
C HIS A 68 -0.38 11.72 6.23
N GLY A 69 -0.68 11.76 7.53
CA GLY A 69 -0.49 12.96 8.36
C GLY A 69 -1.47 14.09 8.03
N LEU A 70 -2.53 13.81 7.28
CA LEU A 70 -3.51 14.80 6.84
C LEU A 70 -4.74 14.77 7.74
N GLN A 71 -5.21 15.93 8.17
CA GLN A 71 -6.54 16.06 8.75
C GLN A 71 -7.51 16.21 7.59
N PRO A 72 -8.37 15.22 7.29
CA PRO A 72 -9.44 15.46 6.34
C PRO A 72 -10.35 16.51 6.95
N GLU A 73 -10.51 17.64 6.27
CA GLU A 73 -11.58 18.57 6.58
C GLU A 73 -12.90 17.81 6.51
N ALA A 74 -13.89 18.22 7.30
CA ALA A 74 -15.22 17.64 7.19
C ALA A 74 -15.67 17.81 5.73
N ILE A 75 -15.72 16.70 4.98
CA ILE A 75 -16.38 16.71 3.69
C ILE A 75 -17.87 16.87 4.04
N PRO A 76 -18.51 17.98 3.64
CA PRO A 76 -19.91 18.24 3.98
C PRO A 76 -20.84 17.14 3.49
#